data_AF-A0A3T0VYE4-F1
#
_entry.id   AF-A0A3T0VYE4-F1
#
_cell.length_a   1.000
_cell.length_b   1.000
_cell.length_c   1.000
_cell.angle_alpha   90.00
_cell.angle_beta   90.00
_cell.angle_gamma   90.00
#
_symmetry.space_group_name_H-M   'P 1'
#
loop_
_entity.id
_entity.type
_entity.pdbx_description
1 polymer ?
#
loop_
_entity_poly.entity_id
_entity_poly.type
_entity_poly.pdbx_seq_one_letter_code
_entity_poly.pdbx_strand_id
1 'polypeptide(L)'
;MLEQMLLSNLNNKAELDDESFEYKSIFLSSVVPDPTNGRFLPSICIDDEDARLFVARKLSKAQLTKLYQGEDHVLIGKSIIINCLKHGSEDWKRASQTIDSIIELGDNISVSEMIQAPTLYPLEDGRFQILTGHRRFFALVYAKGYGAAAQFKVYDSKPLLTKVKQFQENASREDLPQYGKLQAFSNAVTEIEQLNKARLQSGLSRLTVREIVPKLGISMGAYDNYKVLSRYPVVMSAYERGCSYSFIKMKRLILSLESQYKEAHNKSTLNAMDKRAVSELIEQQLQGIKKQPAKSKSPFITTSFASHTALQRLLTQDVTQLACGVDWSTLDWQDKKAVSAALECVITHLEQESETEKS
;
A
#
# COMPACT_ATOMS: atom_id res chain seq x y z
N MET A 1 -28.42 10.63 3.14
CA MET A 1 -28.42 11.13 1.76
C MET A 1 -28.40 9.98 0.75
N LEU A 2 -27.38 9.10 0.71
CA LEU A 2 -27.36 7.96 -0.23
C LEU A 2 -28.56 7.00 -0.06
N GLU A 3 -28.91 6.62 1.17
CA GLU A 3 -30.09 5.77 1.45
C GLU A 3 -31.40 6.38 0.92
N GLN A 4 -31.60 7.70 1.07
CA GLN A 4 -32.78 8.41 0.54
C GLN A 4 -32.80 8.43 -1.00
N MET A 5 -31.63 8.62 -1.64
CA MET A 5 -31.52 8.54 -3.10
C MET A 5 -31.82 7.13 -3.61
N LEU A 6 -31.33 6.09 -2.92
CA LEU A 6 -31.60 4.69 -3.26
C LEU A 6 -33.09 4.36 -3.11
N LEU A 7 -33.74 4.82 -2.03
CA LEU A 7 -35.18 4.68 -1.83
C LEU A 7 -35.99 5.34 -2.95
N SER A 8 -35.63 6.58 -3.32
CA SER A 8 -36.32 7.30 -4.39
C SER A 8 -36.17 6.57 -5.73
N ASN A 9 -35.00 6.06 -6.07
CA ASN A 9 -34.77 5.32 -7.31
C ASN A 9 -35.52 3.98 -7.34
N LEU A 10 -35.52 3.24 -6.22
CA LEU A 10 -36.25 1.98 -6.10
C LEU A 10 -37.77 2.17 -6.24
N ASN A 11 -38.31 3.24 -5.63
CA ASN A 11 -39.73 3.57 -5.74
C ASN A 11 -40.12 3.98 -7.17
N ASN A 12 -39.20 4.61 -7.90
CA ASN A 12 -39.40 4.99 -9.30
C ASN A 12 -39.15 3.84 -10.30
N LYS A 13 -38.79 2.63 -9.82
CA LYS A 13 -38.43 1.45 -10.65
C LYS A 13 -37.33 1.73 -11.69
N ALA A 14 -36.47 2.71 -11.45
CA ALA A 14 -35.29 2.90 -12.30
C ALA A 14 -34.36 1.70 -12.13
N GLU A 15 -33.86 1.14 -13.24
CA GLU A 15 -32.86 0.08 -13.17
C GLU A 15 -31.57 0.63 -12.56
N LEU A 16 -31.06 -0.04 -11.52
CA LEU A 16 -29.85 0.37 -10.79
C LEU A 16 -28.56 0.12 -11.59
N ASP A 17 -28.66 -0.54 -12.75
CA ASP A 17 -27.52 -0.99 -13.55
C ASP A 17 -27.45 -0.35 -14.94
N ASP A 18 -28.46 0.41 -15.37
CA ASP A 18 -28.53 1.02 -16.71
C ASP A 18 -27.87 2.41 -16.71
N GLU A 19 -26.58 2.42 -16.37
CA GLU A 19 -25.77 3.64 -16.37
C GLU A 19 -25.04 3.76 -17.71
N SER A 20 -25.56 4.63 -18.58
CA SER A 20 -24.92 4.99 -19.85
C SER A 20 -23.66 5.81 -19.63
N PHE A 21 -22.67 5.57 -20.51
CA PHE A 21 -21.44 6.32 -20.55
C PHE A 21 -20.97 6.51 -22.00
N GLU A 22 -20.18 7.55 -22.22
CA GLU A 22 -19.53 7.82 -23.49
C GLU A 22 -18.08 8.28 -23.29
N TYR A 23 -17.26 8.17 -24.33
CA TYR A 23 -15.88 8.68 -24.28
C TYR A 23 -15.83 10.13 -24.75
N LYS A 24 -15.42 11.05 -23.87
CA LYS A 24 -15.31 12.49 -24.18
C LYS A 24 -13.87 12.98 -24.04
N SER A 25 -13.52 13.98 -24.85
CA SER A 25 -12.32 14.79 -24.62
C SER A 25 -12.66 15.91 -23.64
N ILE A 26 -12.01 15.93 -22.47
CA ILE A 26 -12.25 16.90 -21.41
C ILE A 26 -10.92 17.55 -21.02
N PHE A 27 -10.95 18.85 -20.76
CA PHE A 27 -9.81 19.58 -20.21
C PHE A 27 -9.48 19.08 -18.81
N LEU A 28 -8.20 18.79 -18.54
CA LEU A 28 -7.77 18.31 -17.23
C LEU A 28 -8.10 19.33 -16.11
N SER A 29 -8.14 20.62 -16.44
CA SER A 29 -8.56 21.70 -15.55
C SER A 29 -10.03 21.65 -15.12
N SER A 30 -10.89 20.97 -15.87
CA SER A 30 -12.30 20.74 -15.50
C SER A 30 -12.50 19.50 -14.64
N VAL A 31 -11.44 18.76 -14.30
CA VAL A 31 -11.51 17.50 -13.56
C VAL A 31 -11.02 17.66 -12.13
N VAL A 32 -11.79 17.13 -11.19
CA VAL A 32 -11.50 17.19 -9.75
C VAL A 32 -11.28 15.77 -9.20
N PRO A 33 -10.16 15.51 -8.51
CA PRO A 33 -9.96 14.24 -7.81
C PRO A 33 -10.99 14.02 -6.69
N ASP A 34 -11.41 12.77 -6.48
CA ASP A 34 -12.23 12.38 -5.31
C ASP A 34 -11.37 12.30 -4.03
N PRO A 35 -11.56 13.19 -3.04
CA PRO A 35 -10.82 13.17 -1.77
C PRO A 35 -11.16 12.00 -0.86
N THR A 36 -12.27 11.30 -1.11
CA THR A 36 -12.70 10.13 -0.34
C THR A 36 -12.03 8.83 -0.81
N ASN A 37 -11.16 8.90 -1.83
CA ASN A 37 -10.42 7.75 -2.31
C ASN A 37 -9.39 7.30 -1.27
N GLY A 38 -9.31 6.01 -0.96
CA GLY A 38 -8.35 5.47 0.02
C GLY A 38 -6.87 5.65 -0.37
N ARG A 39 -6.59 6.03 -1.63
CA ARG A 39 -5.27 6.43 -2.14
C ARG A 39 -5.23 7.89 -2.57
N PHE A 40 -6.09 8.72 -1.98
CA PHE A 40 -6.09 10.13 -2.28
C PHE A 40 -4.70 10.71 -2.01
N LEU A 41 -4.12 11.28 -3.06
CA LEU A 41 -2.90 12.06 -2.99
C LEU A 41 -3.37 13.51 -2.81
N PRO A 42 -3.09 14.18 -1.67
CA PRO A 42 -3.48 15.57 -1.48
C PRO A 42 -2.69 16.40 -2.48
N SER A 43 -3.34 16.78 -3.59
CA SER A 43 -2.64 17.32 -4.75
C SER A 43 -3.26 18.63 -5.22
N ILE A 44 -2.40 19.55 -5.64
CA ILE A 44 -2.82 20.79 -6.32
C ILE A 44 -2.22 20.74 -7.72
N CYS A 45 -3.10 20.83 -8.73
CA CYS A 45 -2.64 20.96 -10.10
C CYS A 45 -2.25 22.41 -10.36
N ILE A 46 -1.09 22.62 -10.96
CA ILE A 46 -0.52 23.95 -11.22
C ILE A 46 -0.62 24.29 -12.71
N ASP A 47 -0.69 25.57 -13.03
CA ASP A 47 -0.77 26.06 -14.40
C ASP A 47 0.48 25.69 -15.22
N ASP A 48 0.27 25.47 -16.50
CA ASP A 48 1.31 24.99 -17.41
C ASP A 48 2.47 26.00 -17.55
N GLU A 49 2.18 27.30 -17.43
CA GLU A 49 3.19 28.35 -17.48
C GLU A 49 4.08 28.33 -16.23
N ASP A 50 3.50 28.18 -15.04
CA ASP A 50 4.27 28.09 -13.79
C ASP A 50 5.10 26.80 -13.76
N ALA A 51 4.55 25.70 -14.26
CA ALA A 51 5.29 24.45 -14.40
C ALA A 51 6.50 24.62 -15.34
N ARG A 52 6.30 25.29 -16.49
CA ARG A 52 7.37 25.62 -17.43
C ARG A 52 8.45 26.50 -16.80
N LEU A 53 8.06 27.52 -16.05
CA LEU A 53 9.00 28.41 -15.36
C LEU A 53 9.82 27.67 -14.30
N PHE A 54 9.20 26.74 -13.57
CA PHE A 54 9.91 25.89 -12.60
C PHE A 54 10.91 24.95 -13.28
N VAL A 55 10.51 24.25 -14.36
CA VAL A 55 11.42 23.38 -15.15
C VAL A 55 12.60 24.17 -15.70
N ALA A 56 12.34 25.40 -16.18
CA ALA A 56 13.36 26.31 -16.68
C ALA A 56 14.22 26.95 -15.57
N ARG A 57 14.04 26.55 -14.30
CA ARG A 57 14.73 27.08 -13.11
C ARG A 57 14.54 28.59 -12.91
N LYS A 58 13.43 29.14 -13.41
CA LYS A 58 13.01 30.55 -13.22
C LYS A 58 12.08 30.73 -12.01
N LEU A 59 11.49 29.66 -11.51
CA LEU A 59 10.77 29.59 -10.24
C LEU A 59 11.42 28.55 -9.33
N SER A 60 11.59 28.90 -8.06
CA SER A 60 12.02 27.98 -7.01
C SER A 60 10.83 27.23 -6.39
N LYS A 61 11.12 26.10 -5.73
CA LYS A 61 10.10 25.34 -4.99
C LYS A 61 9.36 26.22 -3.97
N ALA A 62 10.09 27.03 -3.19
CA ALA A 62 9.49 27.89 -2.17
C ALA A 62 8.53 28.93 -2.76
N GLN A 63 8.87 29.52 -3.91
CA GLN A 63 7.98 30.46 -4.61
C GLN A 63 6.72 29.77 -5.10
N LEU A 64 6.86 28.58 -5.69
CA LEU A 64 5.73 27.82 -6.24
C LEU A 64 4.81 27.29 -5.13
N THR A 65 5.38 26.77 -4.04
CA THR A 65 4.61 26.38 -2.84
C THR A 65 3.82 27.57 -2.30
N LYS A 66 4.43 28.75 -2.19
CA LYS A 66 3.73 29.95 -1.71
C LYS A 66 2.62 30.40 -2.66
N LEU A 67 2.85 30.35 -3.97
CA LEU A 67 1.88 30.78 -5.00
C LEU A 67 0.60 29.93 -4.94
N TYR A 68 0.75 28.62 -4.75
CA TYR A 68 -0.35 27.66 -4.74
C TYR A 68 -0.84 27.25 -3.35
N GLN A 69 -0.30 27.84 -2.27
CA GLN A 69 -0.56 27.42 -0.88
C GLN A 69 -0.33 25.90 -0.70
N GLY A 70 0.79 25.44 -1.27
CA GLY A 70 1.10 24.02 -1.43
C GLY A 70 1.59 23.31 -0.17
N GLU A 71 1.62 23.98 0.98
CA GLU A 71 1.97 23.32 2.24
C GLU A 71 1.09 22.08 2.47
N ASP A 72 1.71 20.97 2.87
CA ASP A 72 1.04 19.67 3.07
C ASP A 72 0.35 19.06 1.84
N HIS A 73 0.71 19.52 0.63
CA HIS A 73 0.20 18.99 -0.63
C HIS A 73 1.32 18.50 -1.55
N VAL A 74 0.92 17.88 -2.66
CA VAL A 74 1.78 17.54 -3.80
C VAL A 74 1.38 18.44 -4.97
N LEU A 75 2.31 19.27 -5.43
CA LEU A 75 2.07 20.09 -6.63
C LEU A 75 2.32 19.23 -7.88
N ILE A 76 1.40 19.25 -8.83
CA ILE A 76 1.47 18.43 -10.05
C ILE A 76 1.24 19.33 -11.26
N GLY A 77 2.19 19.38 -12.17
CA GLY A 77 2.10 20.13 -13.41
C GLY A 77 2.86 19.43 -14.53
N LYS A 78 2.90 20.06 -15.71
CA LYS A 78 3.60 19.50 -16.85
C LYS A 78 5.07 19.21 -16.52
N SER A 79 5.47 17.95 -16.66
CA SER A 79 6.82 17.42 -16.40
C SER A 79 7.34 17.62 -14.98
N ILE A 80 6.49 17.96 -14.00
CA ILE A 80 6.91 18.18 -12.61
C ILE A 80 5.90 17.66 -11.59
N ILE A 81 6.42 17.01 -10.56
CA ILE A 81 5.66 16.64 -9.37
C ILE A 81 6.50 16.97 -8.14
N ILE A 82 5.96 17.80 -7.25
CA ILE A 82 6.70 18.33 -6.10
C ILE A 82 5.99 17.93 -4.81
N ASN A 83 6.63 17.05 -4.05
CA ASN A 83 6.17 16.67 -2.73
C ASN A 83 6.46 17.81 -1.72
N CYS A 84 5.41 18.50 -1.26
CA CYS A 84 5.50 19.59 -0.29
C CYS A 84 5.01 19.18 1.12
N LEU A 85 4.76 17.88 1.34
CA LEU A 85 4.52 17.33 2.68
C LEU A 85 5.79 17.44 3.55
N LYS A 86 5.61 17.40 4.87
CA LYS A 86 6.71 17.39 5.84
C LYS A 86 7.69 16.24 5.56
N HIS A 87 8.91 16.59 5.16
CA HIS A 87 9.95 15.63 4.80
C HIS A 87 10.16 14.57 5.89
N GLY A 88 10.22 13.31 5.49
CA GLY A 88 10.44 12.17 6.38
C GLY A 88 9.21 11.66 7.14
N SER A 89 8.05 12.34 7.05
CA SER A 89 6.79 11.81 7.59
C SER A 89 6.35 10.55 6.85
N GLU A 90 5.49 9.74 7.47
CA GLU A 90 4.92 8.56 6.82
C GLU A 90 4.08 8.92 5.59
N ASP A 91 3.37 10.05 5.65
CA ASP A 91 2.61 10.59 4.51
C ASP A 91 3.55 11.03 3.39
N TRP A 92 4.69 11.65 3.71
CA TRP A 92 5.69 12.02 2.72
C TRP A 92 6.25 10.79 2.01
N LYS A 93 6.61 9.73 2.75
CA LYS A 93 7.12 8.47 2.17
C LYS A 93 6.08 7.81 1.26
N ARG A 94 4.83 7.74 1.71
CA ARG A 94 3.71 7.17 0.95
C ARG A 94 3.42 7.97 -0.32
N ALA A 95 3.43 9.30 -0.21
CA ALA A 95 3.28 10.20 -1.36
C ALA A 95 4.43 10.02 -2.35
N SER A 96 5.69 9.97 -1.90
CA SER A 96 6.85 9.79 -2.78
C SER A 96 6.77 8.48 -3.59
N GLN A 97 6.42 7.36 -2.96
CA GLN A 97 6.18 6.09 -3.70
C GLN A 97 5.07 6.22 -4.76
N THR A 98 4.02 6.97 -4.43
CA THR A 98 2.92 7.23 -5.36
C THR A 98 3.38 8.12 -6.51
N ILE A 99 4.19 9.14 -6.24
CA ILE A 99 4.76 10.07 -7.22
C ILE A 99 5.63 9.34 -8.24
N ASP A 100 6.54 8.48 -7.78
CA ASP A 100 7.41 7.69 -8.67
C ASP A 100 6.57 6.86 -9.66
N SER A 101 5.50 6.23 -9.14
CA SER A 101 4.57 5.47 -9.96
C SER A 101 3.77 6.34 -10.94
N ILE A 102 3.47 7.60 -10.60
CA ILE A 102 2.78 8.54 -11.50
C ILE A 102 3.73 8.97 -12.61
N ILE A 103 4.98 9.29 -12.29
CA ILE A 103 6.02 9.70 -13.25
C ILE A 103 6.25 8.58 -14.27
N GLU A 104 6.47 7.35 -13.81
CA GLU A 104 6.67 6.19 -14.70
C GLU A 104 5.49 6.01 -15.68
N LEU A 105 4.26 6.16 -15.18
CA LEU A 105 3.07 6.07 -16.02
C LEU A 105 2.97 7.26 -17.00
N GLY A 106 3.33 8.46 -16.54
CA GLY A 106 3.33 9.68 -17.33
C GLY A 106 4.34 9.63 -18.47
N ASP A 107 5.56 9.19 -18.20
CA ASP A 107 6.62 9.01 -19.22
C ASP A 107 6.17 8.01 -20.29
N ASN A 108 5.49 6.92 -19.89
CA ASN A 108 4.88 5.98 -20.83
C ASN A 108 3.78 6.62 -21.68
N ILE A 109 2.92 7.47 -21.09
CA ILE A 109 1.86 8.21 -21.81
C ILE A 109 2.43 9.25 -22.77
N SER A 110 3.61 9.81 -22.48
CA SER A 110 4.28 10.76 -23.38
C SER A 110 4.80 10.10 -24.66
N VAL A 111 5.05 8.78 -24.64
CA VAL A 111 5.56 8.01 -25.79
C VAL A 111 4.45 7.19 -26.47
N SER A 112 3.44 6.77 -25.72
CA SER A 112 2.35 5.90 -26.19
C SER A 112 0.99 6.40 -25.74
N GLU A 113 -0.05 6.16 -26.52
CA GLU A 113 -1.40 6.54 -26.11
C GLU A 113 -1.84 5.78 -24.85
N MET A 114 -2.59 6.48 -23.99
CA MET A 114 -3.13 5.89 -22.78
C MET A 114 -4.18 4.83 -23.14
N ILE A 115 -3.87 3.57 -22.84
CA ILE A 115 -4.74 2.43 -23.18
C ILE A 115 -6.08 2.46 -22.42
N GLN A 116 -6.09 2.95 -21.18
CA GLN A 116 -7.28 2.98 -20.33
C GLN A 116 -7.59 4.39 -19.84
N ALA A 117 -8.63 5.02 -20.39
CA ALA A 117 -9.11 6.33 -19.98
C ALA A 117 -9.62 6.35 -18.51
N PRO A 118 -9.30 7.38 -17.70
CA PRO A 118 -9.92 7.56 -16.39
C PRO A 118 -11.44 7.73 -16.53
N THR A 119 -12.16 7.33 -15.49
CA THR A 119 -13.62 7.35 -15.49
C THR A 119 -14.14 8.51 -14.65
N LEU A 120 -15.06 9.30 -15.20
CA LEU A 120 -15.59 10.53 -14.61
C LEU A 120 -17.13 10.49 -14.51
N TYR A 121 -17.67 11.37 -13.68
CA TYR A 121 -19.08 11.78 -13.73
C TYR A 121 -19.21 13.31 -13.58
N PRO A 122 -20.26 13.93 -14.13
CA PRO A 122 -20.46 15.37 -14.05
C PRO A 122 -20.85 15.84 -12.64
N LEU A 123 -20.43 17.06 -12.30
CA LEU A 123 -20.85 17.83 -11.13
C LEU A 123 -21.82 18.94 -11.56
N GLU A 124 -22.55 19.51 -10.60
CA GLU A 124 -23.54 20.57 -10.85
C GLU A 124 -22.94 21.87 -11.42
N ASP A 125 -21.65 22.12 -11.17
CA ASP A 125 -20.92 23.31 -11.61
C ASP A 125 -20.27 23.17 -13.02
N GLY A 126 -20.63 22.11 -13.75
CA GLY A 126 -20.06 21.82 -15.07
C GLY A 126 -18.65 21.22 -15.04
N ARG A 127 -18.07 20.99 -13.85
CA ARG A 127 -16.85 20.20 -13.69
C ARG A 127 -17.17 18.71 -13.64
N PHE A 128 -16.11 17.90 -13.60
CA PHE A 128 -16.21 16.45 -13.53
C PHE A 128 -15.43 15.94 -12.33
N GLN A 129 -15.93 14.90 -11.67
CA GLN A 129 -15.20 14.23 -10.60
C GLN A 129 -14.72 12.85 -11.04
N ILE A 130 -13.49 12.51 -10.63
CA ILE A 130 -12.90 11.21 -10.92
C ILE A 130 -13.62 10.13 -10.11
N LEU A 131 -14.26 9.19 -10.81
CA LEU A 131 -14.75 7.96 -10.22
C LEU A 131 -13.60 6.96 -10.04
N THR A 132 -12.83 6.70 -11.10
CA THR A 132 -11.69 5.77 -11.10
C THR A 132 -10.53 6.32 -11.93
N GLY A 133 -9.31 5.88 -11.62
CA GLY A 133 -8.14 6.24 -12.41
C GLY A 133 -7.39 7.49 -11.96
N HIS A 134 -7.42 7.86 -10.68
CA HIS A 134 -6.68 9.00 -10.12
C HIS A 134 -5.20 9.04 -10.53
N ARG A 135 -4.49 7.90 -10.43
CA ARG A 135 -3.07 7.80 -10.86
C ARG A 135 -2.91 8.12 -12.35
N ARG A 136 -3.84 7.66 -13.20
CA ARG A 136 -3.85 7.93 -14.65
C ARG A 136 -4.14 9.41 -14.93
N PHE A 137 -5.07 10.01 -14.19
CA PHE A 137 -5.32 11.45 -14.27
C PHE A 137 -4.07 12.27 -13.93
N PHE A 138 -3.40 11.99 -12.81
CA PHE A 138 -2.17 12.72 -12.45
C PHE A 138 -1.04 12.49 -13.47
N ALA A 139 -0.94 11.28 -14.03
CA ALA A 139 0.02 10.99 -15.09
C ALA A 139 -0.29 11.78 -16.38
N LEU A 140 -1.57 12.00 -16.72
CA LEU A 140 -1.96 12.87 -17.82
C LEU A 140 -1.57 14.33 -17.56
N VAL A 141 -1.80 14.85 -16.34
CA VAL A 141 -1.39 16.22 -15.97
C VAL A 141 0.13 16.37 -16.10
N TYR A 142 0.89 15.40 -15.59
CA TYR A 142 2.35 15.38 -15.73
C TYR A 142 2.78 15.31 -17.21
N ALA A 143 2.19 14.42 -18.01
CA ALA A 143 2.62 14.19 -19.39
C ALA A 143 2.23 15.32 -20.35
N LYS A 144 1.02 15.86 -20.21
CA LYS A 144 0.41 16.79 -21.18
C LYS A 144 0.30 18.23 -20.69
N GLY A 145 0.20 18.43 -19.38
CA GLY A 145 -0.09 19.72 -18.73
C GLY A 145 -1.55 19.85 -18.31
N TYR A 146 -1.80 20.68 -17.28
CA TYR A 146 -3.12 20.87 -16.67
C TYR A 146 -4.12 21.57 -17.60
N GLY A 147 -3.63 22.39 -18.53
CA GLY A 147 -4.46 23.03 -19.56
C GLY A 147 -4.79 22.12 -20.74
N ALA A 148 -4.26 20.90 -20.80
CA ALA A 148 -4.49 19.98 -21.91
C ALA A 148 -5.86 19.29 -21.85
N ALA A 149 -6.31 18.77 -22.98
CA ALA A 149 -7.46 17.86 -23.05
C ALA A 149 -7.00 16.40 -23.15
N ALA A 150 -7.77 15.49 -22.56
CA ALA A 150 -7.55 14.06 -22.66
C ALA A 150 -8.88 13.31 -22.80
N GLN A 151 -8.81 12.07 -23.26
CA GLN A 151 -9.98 11.21 -23.36
C GLN A 151 -10.32 10.61 -22.00
N PHE A 152 -11.61 10.66 -21.64
CA PHE A 152 -12.20 10.11 -20.43
C PHE A 152 -13.41 9.27 -20.76
N LYS A 153 -13.66 8.23 -19.96
CA LYS A 153 -14.97 7.56 -19.92
C LYS A 153 -15.87 8.38 -19.00
N VAL A 154 -16.98 8.90 -19.51
CA VAL A 154 -17.84 9.83 -18.77
C VAL A 154 -19.22 9.23 -18.63
N TYR A 155 -19.66 9.02 -17.39
CA TYR A 155 -21.04 8.68 -17.09
C TYR A 155 -21.94 9.89 -17.30
N ASP A 156 -23.17 9.65 -17.77
CA ASP A 156 -24.15 10.73 -17.98
C ASP A 156 -24.56 11.42 -16.67
N SER A 157 -24.52 10.68 -15.57
CA SER A 157 -24.75 11.18 -14.22
C SER A 157 -23.90 10.43 -13.20
N LYS A 158 -23.86 10.90 -11.96
CA LYS A 158 -23.13 10.23 -10.88
C LYS A 158 -23.71 8.83 -10.65
N PRO A 159 -22.91 7.76 -10.76
CA PRO A 159 -23.36 6.41 -10.46
C PRO A 159 -23.94 6.30 -9.05
N LEU A 160 -25.02 5.53 -8.88
CA LEU A 160 -25.64 5.36 -7.56
C LEU A 160 -24.74 4.55 -6.62
N LEU A 161 -24.10 3.51 -7.14
CA LEU A 161 -23.22 2.61 -6.39
C LEU A 161 -21.74 2.89 -6.72
N THR A 162 -21.29 4.11 -6.40
CA THR A 162 -19.94 4.58 -6.71
C THR A 162 -18.83 3.68 -6.18
N LYS A 163 -18.95 3.16 -4.95
CA LYS A 163 -17.91 2.33 -4.33
C LYS A 163 -17.88 0.93 -4.93
N VAL A 164 -19.03 0.39 -5.33
CA VAL A 164 -19.13 -0.85 -6.11
C VAL A 164 -18.43 -0.68 -7.46
N LYS A 165 -18.70 0.40 -8.21
CA LYS A 165 -18.00 0.65 -9.49
C LYS A 165 -16.49 0.84 -9.31
N GLN A 166 -16.08 1.59 -8.29
CA GLN A 166 -14.67 1.75 -7.92
C GLN A 166 -14.01 0.40 -7.59
N PHE A 167 -14.71 -0.49 -6.89
CA PHE A 167 -14.22 -1.83 -6.60
C PHE A 167 -14.11 -2.68 -7.86
N GLN A 168 -15.16 -2.72 -8.70
CA GLN A 168 -15.18 -3.49 -9.95
C GLN A 168 -13.97 -3.16 -10.84
N GLU A 169 -13.67 -1.89 -11.06
CA GLU A 169 -12.53 -1.50 -11.91
C GLU A 169 -11.16 -1.82 -11.29
N ASN A 170 -11.07 -1.87 -9.95
CA ASN A 170 -9.81 -2.16 -9.27
C ASN A 170 -9.65 -3.63 -8.87
N ALA A 171 -10.69 -4.45 -8.93
CA ALA A 171 -10.70 -5.80 -8.41
C ALA A 171 -9.79 -6.76 -9.18
N SER A 172 -9.63 -6.54 -10.49
CA SER A 172 -8.76 -7.33 -11.37
C SER A 172 -7.29 -6.89 -11.33
N ARG A 173 -6.97 -5.78 -10.66
CA ARG A 173 -5.61 -5.23 -10.64
C ARG A 173 -4.69 -6.01 -9.72
N GLU A 174 -3.63 -6.59 -10.30
CA GLU A 174 -2.59 -7.29 -9.54
C GLU A 174 -1.81 -6.34 -8.63
N ASP A 175 -1.57 -5.10 -9.08
CA ASP A 175 -0.75 -4.08 -8.45
C ASP A 175 -1.38 -3.39 -7.23
N LEU A 176 -2.63 -3.72 -6.86
CA LEU A 176 -3.28 -3.12 -5.70
C LEU A 176 -2.79 -3.81 -4.39
N PRO A 177 -2.10 -3.09 -3.46
CA PRO A 177 -1.80 -3.61 -2.13
C PRO A 177 -2.99 -4.24 -1.40
N GLN A 178 -2.70 -5.26 -0.59
CA GLN A 178 -3.69 -6.08 0.11
C GLN A 178 -4.62 -5.27 1.01
N TYR A 179 -4.09 -4.30 1.77
CA TYR A 179 -4.91 -3.38 2.56
C TYR A 179 -5.93 -2.64 1.67
N GLY A 180 -5.46 -2.04 0.57
CA GLY A 180 -6.32 -1.32 -0.37
C GLY A 180 -7.38 -2.21 -1.03
N LYS A 181 -7.02 -3.46 -1.38
CA LYS A 181 -7.97 -4.47 -1.89
C LYS A 181 -9.08 -4.76 -0.88
N LEU A 182 -8.71 -4.98 0.39
CA LEU A 182 -9.67 -5.30 1.44
C LEU A 182 -10.55 -4.10 1.83
N GLN A 183 -9.97 -2.90 1.90
CA GLN A 183 -10.70 -1.67 2.18
C GLN A 183 -11.71 -1.34 1.07
N ALA A 184 -11.30 -1.45 -0.19
CA ALA A 184 -12.19 -1.24 -1.33
C ALA A 184 -13.37 -2.23 -1.32
N PHE A 185 -13.11 -3.50 -1.01
CA PHE A 185 -14.17 -4.50 -0.84
C PHE A 185 -15.13 -4.11 0.30
N SER A 186 -14.59 -3.71 1.47
CA SER A 186 -15.41 -3.30 2.61
C SER A 186 -16.34 -2.14 2.26
N ASN A 187 -15.83 -1.12 1.58
CA ASN A 187 -16.61 0.04 1.16
C ASN A 187 -17.73 -0.34 0.18
N ALA A 188 -17.42 -1.20 -0.80
CA ALA A 188 -18.42 -1.69 -1.76
C ALA A 188 -19.51 -2.52 -1.08
N VAL A 189 -19.15 -3.39 -0.13
CA VAL A 189 -20.13 -4.17 0.63
C VAL A 189 -21.00 -3.28 1.51
N THR A 190 -20.44 -2.25 2.16
CA THR A 190 -21.22 -1.27 2.92
C THR A 190 -22.26 -0.56 2.05
N GLU A 191 -21.89 -0.18 0.82
CA GLU A 191 -22.81 0.43 -0.15
C GLU A 191 -23.94 -0.54 -0.55
N ILE A 192 -23.61 -1.82 -0.77
CA ILE A 192 -24.60 -2.88 -1.02
C ILE A 192 -25.53 -3.10 0.18
N GLU A 193 -25.02 -3.03 1.42
CA GLU A 193 -25.87 -3.13 2.62
C GLU A 193 -26.83 -1.94 2.75
N GLN A 194 -26.41 -0.74 2.36
CA GLN A 194 -27.31 0.41 2.28
C GLN A 194 -28.40 0.21 1.22
N LEU A 195 -28.04 -0.33 0.05
CA LEU A 195 -29.02 -0.73 -0.95
C LEU A 195 -30.00 -1.78 -0.41
N ASN A 196 -29.52 -2.80 0.30
CA ASN A 196 -30.39 -3.81 0.91
C ASN A 196 -31.35 -3.22 1.95
N LYS A 197 -30.92 -2.23 2.73
CA LYS A 197 -31.81 -1.50 3.66
C LYS A 197 -32.90 -0.74 2.90
N ALA A 198 -32.52 0.00 1.85
CA ALA A 198 -33.48 0.73 1.01
C ALA A 198 -34.48 -0.22 0.34
N ARG A 199 -34.01 -1.37 -0.19
CA ARG A 199 -34.86 -2.42 -0.77
C ARG A 199 -35.91 -2.93 0.21
N LEU A 200 -35.49 -3.25 1.44
CA LEU A 200 -36.42 -3.71 2.48
C LEU A 200 -37.47 -2.66 2.83
N GLN A 201 -37.08 -1.39 2.93
CA GLN A 201 -38.00 -0.28 3.19
C GLN A 201 -38.99 -0.07 2.02
N SER A 202 -38.58 -0.33 0.78
CA SER A 202 -39.45 -0.35 -0.41
C SER A 202 -40.20 -1.67 -0.63
N GLY A 203 -40.20 -2.60 0.34
CA GLY A 203 -40.93 -3.87 0.26
C GLY A 203 -40.29 -4.96 -0.60
N LEU A 204 -39.04 -4.77 -1.04
CA LEU A 204 -38.27 -5.73 -1.84
C LEU A 204 -37.38 -6.61 -0.94
N SER A 205 -37.03 -7.80 -1.41
CA SER A 205 -36.08 -8.69 -0.72
C SER A 205 -34.64 -8.19 -0.83
N ARG A 206 -33.81 -8.58 0.15
CA ARG A 206 -32.35 -8.36 0.10
C ARG A 206 -31.76 -9.11 -1.09
N LEU A 207 -30.71 -8.52 -1.68
CA LEU A 207 -29.89 -9.20 -2.68
C LEU A 207 -29.23 -10.44 -2.07
N THR A 208 -29.29 -11.53 -2.80
CA THR A 208 -28.60 -12.79 -2.50
C THR A 208 -27.11 -12.67 -2.85
N VAL A 209 -26.29 -13.58 -2.31
CA VAL A 209 -24.86 -13.64 -2.66
C VAL A 209 -24.66 -13.83 -4.17
N ARG A 210 -25.55 -14.58 -4.84
CA ARG A 210 -25.50 -14.81 -6.29
C ARG A 210 -25.77 -13.54 -7.11
N GLU A 211 -26.48 -12.56 -6.56
CA GLU A 211 -26.72 -11.26 -7.19
C GLU A 211 -25.60 -10.25 -6.83
N ILE A 212 -25.07 -10.32 -5.61
CA ILE A 212 -24.01 -9.43 -5.13
C ILE A 212 -22.69 -9.67 -5.86
N VAL A 213 -22.33 -10.94 -6.08
CA VAL A 213 -21.02 -11.31 -6.63
C VAL A 213 -20.79 -10.78 -8.06
N PRO A 214 -21.74 -10.94 -9.01
CA PRO A 214 -21.64 -10.29 -10.32
C PRO A 214 -21.57 -8.77 -10.23
N LYS A 215 -22.35 -8.14 -9.33
CA LYS A 215 -22.30 -6.70 -9.08
C LYS A 215 -20.95 -6.23 -8.54
N LEU A 216 -20.18 -7.08 -7.86
CA LEU A 216 -18.82 -6.75 -7.44
C LEU A 216 -17.76 -7.05 -8.51
N GLY A 217 -18.12 -7.71 -9.61
CA GLY A 217 -17.19 -8.03 -10.70
C GLY A 217 -16.10 -9.04 -10.31
N ILE A 218 -16.38 -9.92 -9.34
CA ILE A 218 -15.41 -10.91 -8.83
C ILE A 218 -15.98 -12.33 -8.87
N SER A 219 -15.11 -13.33 -8.75
CA SER A 219 -15.54 -14.73 -8.63
C SER A 219 -16.13 -15.03 -7.24
N MET A 220 -16.97 -16.06 -7.15
CA MET A 220 -17.52 -16.57 -5.88
C MET A 220 -16.41 -16.90 -4.87
N GLY A 221 -15.30 -17.50 -5.33
CA GLY A 221 -14.16 -17.84 -4.47
C GLY A 221 -13.43 -16.60 -3.95
N ALA A 222 -13.27 -15.56 -4.78
CA ALA A 222 -12.70 -14.29 -4.35
C ALA A 222 -13.61 -13.59 -3.32
N TYR A 223 -14.92 -13.59 -3.56
CA TYR A 223 -15.90 -13.05 -2.63
C TYR A 223 -15.83 -13.74 -1.26
N ASP A 224 -15.77 -15.07 -1.23
CA ASP A 224 -15.64 -15.83 0.02
C ASP A 224 -14.35 -15.48 0.77
N ASN A 225 -13.22 -15.35 0.06
CA ASN A 225 -11.96 -14.89 0.67
C ASN A 225 -12.10 -13.52 1.33
N TYR A 226 -12.60 -12.53 0.59
CA TYR A 226 -12.80 -11.19 1.12
C TYR A 226 -13.81 -11.15 2.27
N LYS A 227 -14.87 -11.96 2.20
CA LYS A 227 -15.89 -12.01 3.24
C LYS A 227 -15.36 -12.61 4.53
N VAL A 228 -14.46 -13.59 4.48
CA VAL A 228 -13.77 -14.12 5.67
C VAL A 228 -12.82 -13.07 6.25
N LEU A 229 -12.00 -12.44 5.41
CA LEU A 229 -11.00 -11.45 5.83
C LEU A 229 -11.62 -10.20 6.46
N SER A 230 -12.81 -9.81 6.02
CA SER A 230 -13.53 -8.64 6.55
C SER A 230 -14.38 -8.92 7.80
N ARG A 231 -14.39 -10.16 8.34
CA ARG A 231 -15.13 -10.49 9.57
C ARG A 231 -14.54 -9.83 10.82
N TYR A 232 -13.22 -9.66 10.85
CA TYR A 232 -12.47 -9.22 12.02
C TYR A 232 -11.72 -7.93 11.68
N PRO A 233 -12.05 -6.78 12.31
CA PRO A 233 -11.38 -5.50 12.04
C PRO A 233 -9.86 -5.56 12.20
N VAL A 234 -9.35 -6.40 13.11
CA VAL A 234 -7.91 -6.55 13.35
C VAL A 234 -7.12 -7.00 12.13
N VAL A 235 -7.75 -7.73 11.19
CA VAL A 235 -7.12 -8.17 9.95
C VAL A 235 -6.85 -6.97 9.03
N MET A 236 -7.81 -6.04 8.94
CA MET A 236 -7.64 -4.79 8.19
C MET A 236 -6.49 -3.97 8.77
N SER A 237 -6.48 -3.76 10.09
CA SER A 237 -5.40 -3.04 10.78
C SER A 237 -4.04 -3.74 10.68
N ALA A 238 -4.01 -5.07 10.55
CA ALA A 238 -2.77 -5.81 10.33
C ALA A 238 -2.17 -5.50 8.95
N TYR A 239 -2.99 -5.51 7.89
CA TYR A 239 -2.57 -5.14 6.54
C TYR A 239 -2.19 -3.66 6.42
N GLU A 240 -2.92 -2.77 7.10
CA GLU A 240 -2.57 -1.36 7.20
C GLU A 240 -1.17 -1.16 7.77
N ARG A 241 -0.83 -1.91 8.83
CA ARG A 241 0.51 -1.94 9.44
C ARG A 241 1.55 -2.72 8.61
N GLY A 242 1.25 -3.12 7.37
CA GLY A 242 2.19 -3.81 6.48
C GLY A 242 2.31 -5.33 6.68
N CYS A 243 1.23 -6.02 7.07
CA CYS A 243 1.22 -7.49 7.00
C CYS A 243 1.41 -7.95 5.55
N SER A 244 2.31 -8.91 5.31
CA SER A 244 2.64 -9.43 3.98
C SER A 244 1.97 -10.76 3.65
N TYR A 245 1.08 -11.26 4.52
CA TYR A 245 0.41 -12.54 4.30
C TYR A 245 -0.49 -12.48 3.07
N SER A 246 -0.46 -13.50 2.22
CA SER A 246 -1.47 -13.59 1.16
C SER A 246 -2.87 -13.74 1.77
N PHE A 247 -3.89 -13.25 1.07
CA PHE A 247 -5.29 -13.41 1.47
C PHE A 247 -5.68 -14.86 1.76
N ILE A 248 -5.13 -15.81 0.99
CA ILE A 248 -5.34 -17.25 1.21
C ILE A 248 -4.70 -17.69 2.54
N LYS A 249 -3.45 -17.29 2.82
CA LYS A 249 -2.77 -17.62 4.09
C LYS A 249 -3.52 -17.03 5.28
N MET A 250 -3.93 -15.77 5.21
CA MET A 250 -4.69 -15.12 6.27
C MET A 250 -6.06 -15.76 6.48
N LYS A 251 -6.78 -16.11 5.40
CA LYS A 251 -8.05 -16.85 5.51
C LYS A 251 -7.86 -18.19 6.22
N ARG A 252 -6.83 -18.96 5.88
CA ARG A 252 -6.53 -20.24 6.55
C ARG A 252 -6.27 -20.05 8.04
N LEU A 253 -5.51 -19.03 8.41
CA LEU A 253 -5.26 -18.68 9.81
C LEU A 253 -6.57 -18.39 10.55
N ILE A 254 -7.42 -17.52 9.98
CA ILE A 254 -8.71 -17.15 10.58
C ILE A 254 -9.59 -18.39 10.78
N LEU A 255 -9.76 -19.21 9.74
CA LEU A 255 -10.60 -20.41 9.82
C LEU A 255 -10.05 -21.45 10.79
N SER A 256 -8.72 -21.59 10.89
CA SER A 256 -8.08 -22.48 11.88
C SER A 256 -8.36 -22.02 13.31
N LEU A 257 -8.23 -20.72 13.58
CA LEU A 257 -8.51 -20.16 14.92
C LEU A 257 -10.00 -20.23 15.26
N GLU A 258 -10.88 -20.00 14.28
CA GLU A 258 -12.33 -20.22 14.46
C GLU A 258 -12.63 -21.68 14.82
N SER A 259 -12.01 -22.66 14.14
CA SER A 259 -12.23 -24.10 14.43
C SER A 259 -11.74 -24.47 15.82
N GLN A 260 -10.51 -24.07 16.17
CA GLN A 260 -9.91 -24.36 17.47
C GLN A 260 -10.74 -23.77 18.62
N TYR A 261 -11.21 -22.53 18.46
CA TYR A 261 -12.09 -21.90 19.46
C TYR A 261 -13.43 -22.62 19.58
N LYS A 262 -14.03 -23.04 18.45
CA LYS A 262 -15.28 -23.81 18.45
C LYS A 262 -15.14 -25.15 19.15
N GLU A 263 -14.04 -25.87 18.91
CA GLU A 263 -13.74 -27.14 19.55
C GLU A 263 -13.51 -26.97 21.05
N ALA A 264 -12.68 -26.00 21.46
CA ALA A 264 -12.36 -25.73 22.86
C ALA A 264 -13.58 -25.31 23.69
N HIS A 265 -14.53 -24.60 23.08
CA HIS A 265 -15.74 -24.12 23.75
C HIS A 265 -17.01 -24.93 23.42
N ASN A 266 -16.88 -26.02 22.67
CA ASN A 266 -17.96 -26.88 22.19
C ASN A 266 -19.13 -26.13 21.54
N LYS A 267 -18.82 -25.25 20.58
CA LYS A 267 -19.78 -24.39 19.87
C LYS A 267 -19.82 -24.67 18.37
N SER A 268 -21.01 -24.71 17.78
CA SER A 268 -21.18 -24.77 16.33
C SER A 268 -21.09 -23.40 15.66
N THR A 269 -21.52 -22.34 16.35
CA THR A 269 -21.60 -20.97 15.86
C THR A 269 -20.95 -19.99 16.84
N LEU A 270 -20.42 -18.88 16.31
CA LEU A 270 -19.73 -17.84 17.09
C LEU A 270 -20.62 -16.61 17.26
N ASN A 271 -20.88 -16.22 18.50
CA ASN A 271 -21.59 -14.99 18.81
C ASN A 271 -20.64 -13.76 18.81
N ALA A 272 -21.14 -12.58 19.18
CA ALA A 272 -20.33 -11.36 19.18
C ALA A 272 -19.15 -11.40 20.17
N MET A 273 -19.32 -12.01 21.35
CA MET A 273 -18.25 -12.16 22.34
C MET A 273 -17.19 -13.16 21.89
N ASP A 274 -17.63 -14.27 21.31
CA ASP A 274 -16.73 -15.28 20.74
C ASP A 274 -15.86 -14.67 19.62
N LYS A 275 -16.46 -13.84 18.76
CA LYS A 275 -15.71 -13.13 17.71
C LYS A 275 -14.69 -12.14 18.26
N ARG A 276 -14.92 -11.53 19.43
CA ARG A 276 -13.93 -10.69 20.10
C ARG A 276 -12.75 -11.53 20.59
N ALA A 277 -13.02 -12.65 21.26
CA ALA A 277 -11.97 -13.58 21.70
C ALA A 277 -11.15 -14.12 20.53
N VAL A 278 -11.80 -14.53 19.43
CA VAL A 278 -11.09 -14.94 18.21
C VAL A 278 -10.30 -13.79 17.59
N SER A 279 -10.81 -12.56 17.63
CA SER A 279 -10.06 -11.37 17.18
C SER A 279 -8.77 -11.16 17.98
N GLU A 280 -8.81 -11.37 19.30
CA GLU A 280 -7.63 -11.29 20.17
C GLU A 280 -6.63 -12.41 19.84
N LEU A 281 -7.09 -13.64 19.59
CA LEU A 281 -6.23 -14.75 19.17
C LEU A 281 -5.56 -14.47 17.81
N ILE A 282 -6.32 -13.94 16.85
CA ILE A 282 -5.78 -13.50 15.56
C ILE A 282 -4.71 -12.43 15.79
N GLU A 283 -4.98 -11.45 16.65
CA GLU A 283 -4.02 -10.41 16.96
C GLU A 283 -2.73 -10.95 17.57
N GLN A 284 -2.83 -11.84 18.56
CA GLN A 284 -1.68 -12.46 19.20
C GLN A 284 -0.82 -13.23 18.20
N GLN A 285 -1.44 -14.00 17.30
CA GLN A 285 -0.72 -14.70 16.24
C GLN A 285 -0.02 -13.71 15.30
N LEU A 286 -0.72 -12.65 14.88
CA LEU A 286 -0.15 -11.62 14.00
C LEU A 286 0.92 -10.74 14.65
N GLN A 287 0.85 -10.53 15.97
CA GLN A 287 1.87 -9.84 16.77
C GLN A 287 3.10 -10.73 16.98
N GLY A 288 2.92 -12.05 17.17
CA GLY A 288 3.99 -13.04 17.09
C GLY A 288 4.68 -13.07 15.72
N ILE A 289 3.99 -12.56 14.69
CA ILE A 289 4.48 -12.44 13.30
C ILE A 289 4.81 -10.97 12.95
N LYS A 290 5.45 -10.19 13.86
CA LYS A 290 6.18 -8.96 13.46
C LYS A 290 7.43 -8.71 14.30
N LYS A 291 8.55 -9.21 13.82
CA LYS A 291 9.66 -8.33 13.43
C LYS A 291 10.02 -8.73 12.00
N GLN A 292 10.06 -7.79 11.05
CA GLN A 292 11.04 -7.92 9.96
C GLN A 292 12.35 -8.32 10.62
N PRO A 293 13.12 -9.30 10.10
CA PRO A 293 14.35 -9.70 10.77
C PRO A 293 15.13 -8.43 11.08
N ALA A 294 15.26 -8.12 12.37
CA ALA A 294 16.17 -7.08 12.82
C ALA A 294 17.49 -7.43 12.14
N LYS A 295 18.13 -6.45 11.48
CA LYS A 295 19.43 -6.58 10.80
C LYS A 295 20.18 -7.72 11.45
N SER A 296 20.32 -8.85 10.73
CA SER A 296 21.02 -10.03 11.27
C SER A 296 22.25 -9.50 11.96
N LYS A 297 22.46 -9.83 13.25
CA LYS A 297 23.65 -9.39 13.99
C LYS A 297 24.82 -9.59 13.03
N SER A 298 25.46 -8.50 12.61
CA SER A 298 26.54 -8.59 11.62
C SER A 298 27.50 -9.67 12.13
N PRO A 299 27.87 -10.66 11.31
CA PRO A 299 28.79 -11.70 11.75
C PRO A 299 30.07 -11.04 12.25
N PHE A 300 30.75 -11.68 13.20
CA PHE A 300 32.13 -11.28 13.51
C PHE A 300 32.94 -11.38 12.22
N ILE A 301 33.76 -10.37 11.97
CA ILE A 301 34.60 -10.34 10.78
C ILE A 301 35.67 -11.40 10.99
N THR A 302 35.64 -12.47 10.19
CA THR A 302 36.70 -13.49 10.16
C THR A 302 37.71 -13.05 9.10
N THR A 303 38.94 -12.78 9.52
CA THR A 303 40.09 -12.59 8.64
C THR A 303 40.58 -13.94 8.08
N SER A 304 41.16 -13.94 6.89
CA SER A 304 41.67 -15.17 6.25
C SER A 304 43.06 -15.53 6.75
N PHE A 305 43.35 -16.82 6.87
CA PHE A 305 44.66 -17.35 7.19
C PHE A 305 45.46 -17.66 5.92
N ALA A 306 46.73 -17.25 5.88
CA ALA A 306 47.66 -17.67 4.83
C ALA A 306 48.37 -18.99 5.17
N SER A 307 48.53 -19.30 6.47
CA SER A 307 49.31 -20.45 6.95
C SER A 307 48.43 -21.54 7.57
N HIS A 308 48.49 -22.77 7.03
CA HIS A 308 47.78 -23.93 7.57
C HIS A 308 48.24 -24.31 8.98
N THR A 309 49.51 -24.10 9.31
CA THR A 309 50.05 -24.35 10.66
C THR A 309 49.57 -23.32 11.67
N ALA A 310 49.45 -22.04 11.27
CA ALA A 310 48.87 -20.99 12.11
C ALA A 310 47.39 -21.28 12.44
N LEU A 311 46.61 -21.72 11.45
CA LEU A 311 45.22 -22.14 11.66
C LEU A 311 45.13 -23.36 12.59
N GLN A 312 46.00 -24.36 12.42
CA GLN A 312 46.02 -25.53 13.31
C GLN A 312 46.33 -25.14 14.76
N ARG A 313 47.30 -24.24 14.99
CA ARG A 313 47.66 -23.77 16.33
C ARG A 313 46.53 -22.98 16.97
N LEU A 314 45.86 -22.09 16.24
CA LEU A 314 44.69 -21.36 16.74
C LEU A 314 43.59 -22.30 17.27
N LEU A 315 43.38 -23.43 16.59
CA LEU A 315 42.32 -24.39 16.94
C LEU A 315 42.72 -25.37 18.06
N THR A 316 44.00 -25.47 18.39
CA THR A 316 44.52 -26.51 19.30
C THR A 316 45.24 -25.95 20.53
N GLN A 317 45.67 -24.69 20.51
CA GLN A 317 46.32 -24.01 21.62
C GLN A 317 45.35 -23.07 22.32
N ASP A 318 45.55 -22.87 23.63
CA ASP A 318 44.82 -21.84 24.37
C ASP A 318 45.37 -20.46 24.00
N VAL A 319 44.64 -19.78 23.12
CA VAL A 319 44.99 -18.44 22.61
C VAL A 319 45.03 -17.37 23.71
N THR A 320 44.37 -17.60 24.84
CA THR A 320 44.34 -16.65 25.96
C THR A 320 45.66 -16.62 26.73
N GLN A 321 46.50 -17.64 26.54
CA GLN A 321 47.82 -17.77 27.18
C GLN A 321 48.97 -17.32 26.27
N LEU A 322 48.69 -16.94 25.02
CA LEU A 322 49.71 -16.50 24.08
C LEU A 322 50.18 -15.08 24.42
N ALA A 323 51.49 -14.85 24.40
CA ALA A 323 52.11 -13.54 24.57
C ALA A 323 51.98 -12.65 23.31
N CYS A 324 50.75 -12.53 22.80
CA CYS A 324 50.42 -11.87 21.54
C CYS A 324 50.01 -10.39 21.71
N GLY A 325 50.18 -9.82 22.91
CA GLY A 325 49.88 -8.41 23.18
C GLY A 325 48.40 -8.09 23.44
N VAL A 326 47.53 -9.11 23.50
CA VAL A 326 46.11 -8.96 23.83
C VAL A 326 45.90 -9.15 25.34
N ASP A 327 45.29 -8.17 26.00
CA ASP A 327 44.83 -8.31 27.38
C ASP A 327 43.43 -8.90 27.44
N TRP A 328 43.36 -10.23 27.59
CA TRP A 328 42.12 -10.98 27.64
C TRP A 328 41.26 -10.67 28.88
N SER A 329 41.85 -10.11 29.94
CA SER A 329 41.14 -9.84 31.19
C SER A 329 40.29 -8.56 31.13
N THR A 330 40.61 -7.65 30.20
CA THR A 330 39.96 -6.35 30.03
C THR A 330 39.15 -6.24 28.73
N LEU A 331 39.21 -7.27 27.88
CA LEU A 331 38.52 -7.30 26.59
C LEU A 331 37.00 -7.29 26.77
N ASP A 332 36.34 -6.24 26.26
CA ASP A 332 34.89 -6.21 26.16
C ASP A 332 34.43 -7.12 25.02
N TRP A 333 33.97 -8.32 25.36
CA TRP A 333 33.42 -9.30 24.44
C TRP A 333 32.15 -8.84 23.71
N GLN A 334 31.54 -7.73 24.13
CA GLN A 334 30.41 -7.10 23.43
C GLN A 334 30.86 -6.05 22.39
N ASP A 335 32.09 -5.54 22.46
CA ASP A 335 32.67 -4.66 21.44
C ASP A 335 33.31 -5.47 20.30
N LYS A 336 32.58 -5.57 19.19
CA LYS A 336 33.02 -6.30 18.00
C LYS A 336 34.33 -5.79 17.41
N LYS A 337 34.60 -4.47 17.47
CA LYS A 337 35.84 -3.92 16.91
C LYS A 337 37.02 -4.36 17.76
N ALA A 338 36.87 -4.30 19.09
CA ALA A 338 37.88 -4.78 20.02
C ALA A 338 38.14 -6.28 19.84
N VAL A 339 37.10 -7.10 19.75
CA VAL A 339 37.24 -8.56 19.54
C VAL A 339 37.85 -8.90 18.18
N SER A 340 37.47 -8.21 17.11
CA SER A 340 38.05 -8.47 15.78
C SER A 340 39.52 -8.06 15.71
N ALA A 341 39.89 -6.93 16.33
CA ALA A 341 41.28 -6.48 16.41
C ALA A 341 42.14 -7.41 17.28
N ALA A 342 41.60 -7.92 18.39
CA ALA A 342 42.26 -8.93 19.21
C ALA A 342 42.53 -10.22 18.43
N LEU A 343 41.54 -10.68 17.65
CA LEU A 343 41.69 -11.86 16.79
C LEU A 343 42.74 -11.63 15.68
N GLU A 344 42.74 -10.48 15.02
CA GLU A 344 43.78 -10.11 14.03
C GLU A 344 45.19 -10.12 14.64
N CYS A 345 45.33 -9.66 15.88
CA CYS A 345 46.60 -9.66 16.60
C CYS A 345 47.11 -11.09 16.87
N VAL A 346 46.22 -11.98 17.31
CA VAL A 346 46.53 -13.41 17.51
C VAL A 346 46.94 -14.07 16.20
N ILE A 347 46.19 -13.82 15.13
CA ILE A 347 46.46 -14.43 13.82
C ILE A 347 47.83 -13.97 13.29
N THR A 348 48.10 -12.66 13.34
CA THR A 348 49.39 -12.11 12.89
C THR A 348 50.56 -12.71 13.67
N HIS A 349 50.41 -12.85 14.99
CA HIS A 349 51.44 -13.46 15.83
C HIS A 349 51.70 -14.94 15.46
N LEU A 350 50.63 -15.72 15.26
CA LEU A 350 50.75 -17.13 14.88
C LEU A 350 51.34 -17.30 13.47
N GLU A 351 51.06 -16.39 12.55
CA GLU A 351 51.65 -16.41 11.20
C GLU A 351 53.15 -16.08 11.25
N GLN A 352 53.57 -15.08 12.02
CA GLN A 352 54.99 -14.71 12.20
C GLN A 352 55.82 -15.81 12.85
N GLU A 353 55.30 -16.49 13.88
CA GLU A 353 55.99 -17.64 14.47
C GLU A 353 56.13 -18.78 13.46
N SER A 354 55.10 -19.02 12.64
CA SER A 354 55.12 -20.08 11.62
C SER A 354 56.09 -19.82 10.46
N GLU A 355 56.45 -18.56 10.21
CA GLU A 355 57.50 -18.17 9.26
C GLU A 355 58.91 -18.28 9.86
N THR A 356 59.04 -18.02 11.17
CA THR A 356 60.32 -18.10 11.89
C THR A 356 60.78 -19.55 12.06
N GLU A 357 59.86 -20.51 12.20
CA GLU A 357 60.16 -21.95 12.26
C GLU A 357 60.54 -22.58 10.90
N LYS A 358 60.38 -21.85 9.79
CA LYS A 358 60.76 -22.29 8.44
C LYS A 358 62.14 -21.79 7.99
N SER A 359 62.77 -20.88 8.73
CA SER A 359 64.17 -20.45 8.55
C SER A 359 65.09 -21.22 9.50
#